data_AF-A0A4Q4D679-F1
#
_entry.id   AF-A0A4Q4D679-F1
#
_cell.length_a   1.000
_cell.length_b   1.000
_cell.length_c   1.000
_cell.angle_alpha   90.00
_cell.angle_beta   90.00
_cell.angle_gamma   90.00
#
_symmetry.space_group_name_H-M   'P 1'
#
loop_
_entity.id
_entity.type
_entity.pdbx_description
1 polymer ?
#
loop_
_entity_poly.entity_id
_entity_poly.type
_entity_poly.pdbx_seq_one_letter_code
_entity_poly.pdbx_strand_id
1 'polypeptide(L)'
;MPGTNIADRPSTSGNGLFLALLAAVGLLASLVLTHDKIEALQAAARGETFSAGCDLNAFVSCSAVVGSAQSELFGFPNSFLGIVGFSVVLSLAAVTWLGGRLPLVVLGGLQLGASAAIVLITWLQVQSIVVLQRLCPYCIAVWVVTIRSSC
;
A
#
# COMPACT_ATOMS: atom_id res chain seq x y z
N MET A 1 30.20 -9.71 36.02
CA MET A 1 29.38 -9.87 34.80
C MET A 1 27.96 -9.42 35.14
N PRO A 2 27.50 -8.21 34.77
CA PRO A 2 26.15 -7.79 35.09
C PRO A 2 25.19 -8.41 34.07
N GLY A 3 24.27 -9.23 34.58
CA GLY A 3 23.15 -9.77 33.82
C GLY A 3 22.17 -8.65 33.46
N THR A 4 22.09 -8.33 32.18
CA THR A 4 21.05 -7.44 31.65
C THR A 4 19.71 -8.18 31.71
N ASN A 5 18.89 -7.85 32.71
CA ASN A 5 17.50 -8.28 32.80
C ASN A 5 16.78 -7.90 31.51
N ILE A 6 16.24 -8.90 30.80
CA ILE A 6 15.45 -8.73 29.58
C ILE A 6 14.18 -7.88 29.85
N ALA A 7 13.78 -7.80 31.12
CA ALA A 7 12.60 -7.07 31.61
C ALA A 7 12.69 -5.53 31.52
N ASP A 8 13.87 -4.96 31.25
CA ASP A 8 14.07 -3.49 31.25
C ASP A 8 14.18 -2.88 29.84
N ARG A 9 13.68 -3.57 28.81
CA ARG A 9 13.51 -2.92 27.50
C ARG A 9 12.19 -2.14 27.52
N PRO A 10 12.20 -0.82 27.27
CA PRO A 10 10.95 -0.09 27.11
C PRO A 10 10.14 -0.78 26.02
N SER A 11 8.92 -1.17 26.39
CA SER A 11 7.96 -1.77 25.47
C SER A 11 7.76 -0.86 24.28
N THR A 12 8.34 -1.22 23.14
CA THR A 12 8.08 -0.60 21.83
C THR A 12 6.71 -0.99 21.28
N SER A 13 5.70 -1.26 22.13
CA SER A 13 4.37 -1.72 21.71
C SER A 13 3.60 -0.67 20.90
N GLY A 14 3.88 0.63 21.08
CA GLY A 14 3.22 1.71 20.33
C GLY A 14 3.53 1.69 18.83
N ASN A 15 4.79 1.42 18.46
CA ASN A 15 5.21 1.44 17.05
C ASN A 15 4.71 0.22 16.28
N GLY A 16 4.66 -0.97 16.92
CA GLY A 16 4.18 -2.20 16.28
C GLY A 16 2.69 -2.13 15.90
N LEU A 17 1.86 -1.65 16.83
CA LEU A 17 0.42 -1.48 16.58
C LEU A 17 0.16 -0.41 15.51
N PHE A 18 0.89 0.71 15.56
CA PHE A 18 0.77 1.77 14.56
C PHE A 18 1.14 1.28 13.15
N LEU A 19 2.24 0.53 13.01
CA LEU A 19 2.62 -0.09 11.73
C LEU A 19 1.59 -1.11 11.24
N ALA A 20 1.03 -1.92 12.14
CA ALA A 20 -0.02 -2.87 11.80
C ALA A 20 -1.29 -2.16 11.27
N LEU A 21 -1.73 -1.09 11.92
CA LEU A 21 -2.87 -0.30 11.48
C LEU A 21 -2.64 0.34 10.11
N LEU A 22 -1.47 0.94 9.90
CA LEU A 22 -1.09 1.50 8.60
C LEU A 22 -1.08 0.43 7.50
N ALA A 23 -0.44 -0.71 7.76
CA ALA A 23 -0.40 -1.82 6.82
C ALA A 23 -1.80 -2.37 6.51
N ALA A 24 -2.68 -2.44 7.50
CA ALA A 24 -4.07 -2.85 7.30
C ALA A 24 -4.84 -1.86 6.40
N VAL A 25 -4.67 -0.55 6.61
CA VAL A 25 -5.29 0.48 5.75
C VAL A 25 -4.76 0.39 4.32
N GLY A 26 -3.44 0.26 4.14
CA GLY A 26 -2.82 0.10 2.82
C GLY A 26 -3.30 -1.16 2.11
N LEU A 27 -3.43 -2.27 2.85
CA LEU A 27 -3.93 -3.54 2.33
C LEU A 27 -5.38 -3.41 1.89
N LEU A 28 -6.26 -2.82 2.72
CA LEU A 28 -7.67 -2.59 2.37
C LEU A 28 -7.80 -1.69 1.13
N ALA A 29 -7.05 -0.59 1.06
CA ALA A 29 -7.06 0.29 -0.11
C ALA A 29 -6.60 -0.46 -1.37
N SER A 30 -5.57 -1.30 -1.27
CA SER A 30 -5.05 -2.09 -2.40
C SER A 30 -6.05 -3.16 -2.86
N LEU A 31 -6.78 -3.77 -1.94
CA LEU A 31 -7.86 -4.72 -2.24
C LEU A 31 -9.01 -4.02 -2.97
N VAL A 32 -9.44 -2.85 -2.51
CA VAL A 32 -10.48 -2.06 -3.17
C VAL A 32 -10.04 -1.64 -4.58
N LEU A 33 -8.82 -1.13 -4.75
CA LEU A 33 -8.28 -0.82 -6.09
C LEU A 33 -8.31 -2.03 -7.02
N THR A 34 -7.96 -3.20 -6.51
CA THR A 34 -7.93 -4.43 -7.30
C THR A 34 -9.33 -4.86 -7.69
N HIS A 35 -10.28 -4.76 -6.76
CA HIS A 35 -11.69 -5.01 -7.01
C HIS A 35 -12.24 -4.08 -8.10
N ASP A 36 -12.05 -2.78 -7.95
CA ASP A 36 -12.49 -1.76 -8.91
C ASP A 36 -11.86 -2.01 -10.30
N LYS A 37 -10.59 -2.44 -10.34
CA LYS A 37 -9.92 -2.79 -11.60
C LYS A 37 -10.52 -4.01 -12.26
N ILE A 38 -10.86 -5.05 -11.50
CA ILE A 38 -11.51 -6.25 -12.03
C ILE A 38 -12.89 -5.90 -12.57
N GLU A 39 -13.69 -5.11 -11.83
CA GLU A 39 -14.99 -4.66 -12.30
C GLU A 39 -14.88 -3.80 -13.56
N ALA A 40 -13.88 -2.91 -13.63
CA ALA A 40 -13.61 -2.11 -14.82
C ALA A 40 -13.29 -2.98 -16.05
N LEU A 41 -12.47 -4.02 -15.88
CA LEU A 41 -12.14 -4.97 -16.95
C LEU A 41 -13.35 -5.80 -17.37
N GLN A 42 -14.19 -6.23 -16.42
CA GLN A 42 -15.43 -6.97 -16.71
C GLN A 42 -16.45 -6.09 -17.44
N ALA A 43 -16.64 -4.85 -17.00
CA ALA A 43 -17.50 -3.89 -17.68
C ALA A 43 -17.01 -3.65 -19.12
N ALA A 44 -15.71 -3.42 -19.30
CA ALA A 44 -15.12 -3.27 -20.62
C ALA A 44 -15.35 -4.50 -21.52
N ALA A 45 -15.21 -5.71 -20.98
CA ALA A 45 -15.49 -6.96 -21.70
C ALA A 45 -16.98 -7.12 -22.09
N ARG A 46 -17.89 -6.52 -21.32
CA ARG A 46 -19.34 -6.46 -21.63
C ARG A 46 -19.72 -5.27 -22.52
N GLY A 47 -18.79 -4.37 -22.85
CA GLY A 47 -19.08 -3.13 -23.57
C GLY A 47 -19.79 -2.07 -22.71
N GLU A 48 -19.72 -2.20 -21.38
CA GLU A 48 -20.31 -1.29 -20.41
C GLU A 48 -19.27 -0.28 -19.91
N THR A 49 -19.77 0.82 -19.34
CA THR A 49 -18.91 1.82 -18.68
C THR A 49 -18.83 1.51 -17.18
N PHE A 50 -17.63 1.58 -16.62
CA PHE A 50 -17.40 1.42 -15.19
C PHE A 50 -17.45 2.78 -14.48
N SER A 51 -18.16 2.84 -13.36
CA SER A 51 -18.20 3.99 -12.46
C SER A 51 -17.95 3.52 -11.04
N ALA A 52 -16.93 4.08 -10.40
CA ALA A 52 -16.54 3.76 -9.04
C ALA A 52 -17.38 4.57 -8.06
N GLY A 53 -17.74 3.98 -6.92
CA GLY A 53 -18.51 4.66 -5.88
C GLY A 53 -17.80 5.86 -5.22
N CYS A 54 -16.50 6.03 -5.48
CA CYS A 54 -15.67 7.13 -4.98
C CYS A 54 -15.35 8.20 -6.04
N ASP A 55 -16.04 8.19 -7.18
CA ASP A 55 -16.03 9.29 -8.14
C ASP A 55 -16.86 10.47 -7.59
N LEU A 56 -16.20 11.51 -7.08
CA LEU A 56 -16.87 12.66 -6.46
C LEU A 56 -17.04 13.84 -7.42
N ASN A 57 -16.04 14.06 -8.28
CA ASN A 57 -16.03 15.13 -9.26
C ASN A 57 -15.01 14.84 -10.37
N ALA A 58 -14.89 15.73 -11.35
CA ALA A 58 -13.95 15.55 -12.44
C ALA A 58 -12.49 15.40 -11.95
N PHE A 59 -12.05 16.11 -10.92
CA PHE A 59 -10.68 15.99 -10.39
C PHE A 59 -10.49 14.77 -9.50
N VAL A 60 -11.52 14.35 -8.75
CA VAL A 60 -11.50 13.18 -7.86
C VAL A 60 -12.29 12.05 -8.49
N SER A 61 -11.59 11.25 -9.30
CA SER A 61 -12.18 10.09 -9.99
C SER A 61 -11.28 8.87 -9.88
N CYS A 62 -11.79 7.84 -9.21
CA CYS A 62 -11.14 6.53 -9.16
C CYS A 62 -11.29 5.79 -10.49
N SER A 63 -12.45 5.87 -11.14
CA SER A 63 -12.67 5.24 -12.45
C SER A 63 -11.65 5.68 -13.50
N ALA A 64 -11.38 6.97 -13.57
CA ALA A 64 -10.41 7.51 -14.53
C ALA A 64 -8.99 7.02 -14.26
N VAL A 65 -8.61 6.84 -12.99
CA VAL A 65 -7.29 6.33 -12.60
C VAL A 65 -7.19 4.83 -12.83
N VAL A 66 -8.20 4.06 -12.43
CA VAL A 66 -8.26 2.59 -12.56
C VAL A 66 -8.40 2.15 -14.02
N GLY A 67 -9.06 2.93 -14.87
CA GLY A 67 -9.16 2.68 -16.30
C GLY A 67 -7.91 3.06 -17.10
N SER A 68 -6.94 3.74 -16.48
CA SER A 68 -5.74 4.23 -17.18
C SER A 68 -4.71 3.13 -17.42
N ALA A 69 -3.80 3.33 -18.37
CA ALA A 69 -2.68 2.40 -18.61
C ALA A 69 -1.72 2.29 -17.40
N GLN A 70 -1.62 3.35 -16.59
CA GLN A 70 -0.77 3.41 -15.41
C GLN A 70 -1.29 2.54 -14.25
N SER A 71 -2.55 2.10 -14.32
CA SER A 71 -3.13 1.14 -13.38
C SER A 71 -2.55 -0.28 -13.53
N GLU A 72 -1.81 -0.54 -14.61
CA GLU A 72 -1.15 -1.82 -14.88
C GLU A 72 0.38 -1.63 -14.94
N LEU A 73 1.09 -2.51 -14.24
CA LEU A 73 2.54 -2.62 -14.31
C LEU A 73 2.90 -4.07 -14.64
N PHE A 74 3.87 -4.27 -15.53
CA PHE A 74 4.33 -5.61 -15.90
C PHE A 74 3.22 -6.55 -16.41
N GLY A 75 2.12 -6.00 -16.95
CA GLY A 75 0.98 -6.76 -17.47
C GLY A 75 -0.06 -7.18 -16.43
N PHE A 76 0.03 -6.69 -15.19
CA PHE A 76 -0.98 -6.93 -14.15
C PHE A 76 -1.31 -5.65 -13.37
N PRO A 77 -2.44 -5.60 -12.64
CA PRO A 77 -2.81 -4.40 -11.88
C PRO A 77 -1.76 -4.04 -10.83
N ASN A 78 -1.31 -2.78 -10.82
CA ASN A 78 -0.27 -2.32 -9.90
C ASN A 78 -0.66 -2.52 -8.41
N SER A 79 -1.96 -2.57 -8.11
CA SER A 79 -2.54 -2.78 -6.78
C SER A 79 -2.18 -4.14 -6.18
N PHE A 80 -1.83 -5.13 -6.99
CA PHE A 80 -1.29 -6.41 -6.50
C PHE A 80 0.04 -6.24 -5.76
N LEU A 81 0.90 -5.33 -6.19
CA LEU A 81 2.15 -5.03 -5.48
C LEU A 81 1.86 -4.48 -4.08
N GLY A 82 0.81 -3.65 -3.97
CA GLY A 82 0.29 -3.15 -2.70
C GLY A 82 -0.18 -4.28 -1.79
N ILE A 83 -1.02 -5.19 -2.31
CA ILE A 83 -1.52 -6.35 -1.54
C ILE A 83 -0.34 -7.17 -0.97
N VAL A 84 0.64 -7.52 -1.80
CA VAL A 84 1.80 -8.31 -1.37
C VAL A 84 2.62 -7.54 -0.34
N GLY A 85 2.99 -6.29 -0.64
CA GLY A 85 3.82 -5.47 0.23
C GLY A 85 3.19 -5.24 1.60
N PHE A 86 1.93 -4.80 1.64
CA PHE A 86 1.24 -4.54 2.90
C PHE A 86 0.94 -5.82 3.70
N SER A 87 0.69 -6.95 3.04
CA SER A 87 0.52 -8.24 3.74
C SER A 87 1.80 -8.69 4.43
N VAL A 88 2.96 -8.48 3.80
CA VAL A 88 4.27 -8.76 4.40
C VAL A 88 4.50 -7.85 5.61
N VAL A 89 4.29 -6.54 5.47
CA VAL A 89 4.46 -5.58 6.58
C VAL A 89 3.53 -5.93 7.74
N LEU A 90 2.26 -6.23 7.47
CA LEU A 90 1.27 -6.61 8.49
C LEU A 90 1.68 -7.88 9.23
N SER A 91 2.18 -8.89 8.50
CA SER A 91 2.66 -10.14 9.09
C SER A 91 3.88 -9.92 9.99
N LEU A 92 4.85 -9.11 9.55
CA LEU A 92 6.02 -8.76 10.35
C LEU A 92 5.67 -7.92 11.58
N ALA A 93 4.68 -7.02 11.46
CA ALA A 93 4.14 -6.28 12.60
C ALA A 93 3.50 -7.22 13.63
N ALA A 94 2.75 -8.25 13.18
CA ALA A 94 2.18 -9.25 14.08
C ALA A 94 3.26 -10.09 14.79
N VAL A 95 4.30 -10.54 14.06
CA VAL A 95 5.42 -11.29 14.65
C VAL A 95 6.14 -10.48 15.74
N THR A 96 6.41 -9.20 15.47
CA THR A 96 7.08 -8.33 16.46
C THR A 96 6.16 -7.98 17.63
N TRP A 97 4.85 -7.83 17.40
CA TRP A 97 3.87 -7.60 18.46
C TRP A 97 3.74 -8.78 19.42
N LEU A 98 3.89 -10.01 18.93
CA LEU A 98 3.95 -11.23 19.74
C LEU A 98 5.31 -11.45 20.43
N GLY A 99 6.24 -10.49 20.34
CA GLY A 99 7.58 -10.57 20.96
C GLY A 99 8.63 -11.31 20.11
N GLY A 100 8.31 -11.65 18.86
CA GLY A 100 9.25 -12.25 17.92
C GLY A 100 10.38 -11.30 17.53
N ARG A 101 11.57 -11.85 17.29
CA ARG A 101 12.75 -11.08 16.83
C ARG A 101 12.97 -11.36 15.35
N LEU A 102 13.08 -10.30 14.56
CA LEU A 102 13.37 -10.40 13.12
C LEU A 102 14.88 -10.44 12.88
N PRO A 103 15.38 -11.31 12.00
CA PRO A 103 16.79 -11.31 11.61
C PRO A 103 17.13 -10.05 10.79
N LEU A 104 18.39 -9.62 10.83
CA LEU A 104 18.87 -8.44 10.10
C LEU A 104 18.63 -8.54 8.58
N VAL A 105 18.62 -9.75 8.02
CA VAL A 105 18.31 -9.98 6.60
C VAL A 105 16.86 -9.60 6.27
N VAL A 106 15.91 -9.92 7.14
CA VAL A 106 14.49 -9.55 6.95
C VAL A 106 14.33 -8.04 7.07
N LEU A 107 15.02 -7.41 8.02
CA LEU A 107 15.02 -5.95 8.16
C LEU A 107 15.66 -5.24 6.95
N GLY A 108 16.77 -5.78 6.43
CA GLY A 108 17.40 -5.27 5.21
C GLY A 108 16.52 -5.42 3.97
N GLY A 109 15.86 -6.58 3.80
CA GLY A 109 14.89 -6.79 2.73
C GLY A 109 13.68 -5.86 2.83
N LEU A 110 13.18 -5.62 4.06
CA LEU A 110 12.09 -4.68 4.31
C LEU A 110 12.48 -3.25 3.92
N GLN A 111 13.69 -2.81 4.28
CA GLN A 111 14.19 -1.48 3.92
C GLN A 111 14.33 -1.31 2.40
N LEU A 112 14.89 -2.31 1.72
CA LEU A 112 15.00 -2.31 0.27
C LEU A 112 13.61 -2.28 -0.40
N GLY A 113 12.69 -3.12 0.05
CA GLY A 113 11.31 -3.13 -0.44
C GLY A 113 10.60 -1.80 -0.23
N ALA A 114 10.73 -1.20 0.96
CA ALA A 114 10.17 0.11 1.27
C ALA A 114 10.73 1.22 0.36
N SER A 115 12.06 1.22 0.13
CA SER A 115 12.69 2.19 -0.77
C SER A 115 12.20 2.05 -2.22
N ALA A 116 12.07 0.82 -2.71
CA ALA A 116 11.52 0.55 -4.04
C ALA A 116 10.06 0.99 -4.15
N ALA A 117 9.26 0.74 -3.10
CA ALA A 117 7.86 1.16 -3.05
C ALA A 117 7.72 2.69 -3.07
N ILE A 118 8.55 3.43 -2.32
CA ILE A 118 8.55 4.90 -2.35
C ILE A 118 8.84 5.42 -3.75
N VAL A 119 9.87 4.89 -4.42
CA VAL A 119 10.23 5.32 -5.77
C VAL A 119 9.09 5.06 -6.74
N LEU A 120 8.51 3.85 -6.71
CA LEU A 120 7.39 3.47 -7.57
C LEU A 120 6.16 4.37 -7.35
N ILE A 121 5.80 4.60 -6.09
CA ILE A 121 4.64 5.41 -5.73
C ILE A 121 4.85 6.88 -6.11
N THR A 122 6.05 7.42 -5.90
CA THR A 122 6.38 8.80 -6.29
C THR A 122 6.28 8.96 -7.81
N TRP A 123 6.71 7.96 -8.57
CA TRP A 123 6.51 7.95 -10.02
C TRP A 123 5.02 7.92 -10.40
N LEU A 124 4.22 7.04 -9.78
CA LEU A 124 2.77 6.97 -10.02
C LEU A 124 2.04 8.26 -9.62
N GLN A 125 2.46 8.93 -8.55
CA GLN A 125 1.94 10.25 -8.15
C GLN A 125 2.11 11.27 -9.27
N VAL A 126 3.32 11.36 -9.83
CA VAL A 126 3.61 12.27 -10.94
C VAL A 126 2.74 11.92 -12.15
N GLN A 127 2.55 10.64 -12.47
CA GLN A 127 1.65 10.24 -13.55
C GLN A 127 0.19 10.67 -13.30
N SER A 128 -0.35 10.41 -12.10
CA SER A 128 -1.72 10.79 -11.76
C SER A 128 -1.94 12.31 -11.80
N ILE A 129 -0.99 13.09 -11.29
CA ILE A 129 -1.12 14.55 -11.16
C ILE A 129 -0.84 15.26 -12.49
N VAL A 130 0.26 14.91 -13.17
CA VAL A 130 0.75 15.66 -14.33
C VAL A 130 0.15 15.14 -15.63
N VAL A 131 -0.07 13.83 -15.75
CA VAL A 131 -0.54 13.21 -17.00
C VAL A 131 -2.05 13.06 -17.01
N LEU A 132 -2.63 12.47 -15.95
CA LEU A 132 -4.08 12.26 -15.89
C LEU A 132 -4.83 13.50 -15.38
N GLN A 133 -4.19 14.29 -14.50
CA GLN A 133 -4.84 15.37 -13.74
C GLN A 133 -6.03 14.88 -12.91
N ARG A 134 -5.96 13.65 -12.38
CA ARG A 134 -7.00 13.00 -11.56
C ARG A 134 -6.41 12.45 -10.26
N LEU A 135 -7.15 12.56 -9.18
CA LEU A 135 -6.79 12.05 -7.86
C LEU A 135 -7.76 10.95 -7.44
N CYS A 136 -7.24 9.81 -6.99
CA CYS A 136 -8.02 8.73 -6.40
C CYS A 136 -7.79 8.70 -4.88
N PRO A 137 -8.84 8.74 -4.04
CA PRO A 137 -8.70 8.77 -2.58
C PRO A 137 -7.99 7.52 -2.04
N TYR A 138 -8.23 6.35 -2.65
CA TYR A 138 -7.55 5.12 -2.26
C TYR A 138 -6.08 5.11 -2.67
N CYS A 139 -5.72 5.67 -3.83
CA CYS A 139 -4.31 5.86 -4.19
C CYS A 139 -3.61 6.77 -3.19
N ILE A 140 -4.23 7.89 -2.80
CA ILE A 140 -3.69 8.79 -1.77
C ILE A 140 -3.50 8.07 -0.45
N ALA A 141 -4.45 7.22 -0.05
CA ALA A 141 -4.31 6.41 1.17
C ALA A 141 -3.07 5.50 1.09
N VAL A 142 -2.89 4.77 -0.02
CA VAL A 142 -1.69 3.94 -0.26
C VAL A 142 -0.42 4.80 -0.19
N TRP A 143 -0.42 5.99 -0.81
CA TRP A 143 0.73 6.89 -0.80
C TRP A 143 1.14 7.31 0.61
N VAL A 144 0.17 7.80 1.39
CA VAL A 144 0.40 8.25 2.77
C VAL A 144 0.89 7.10 3.63
N VAL A 145 0.25 5.93 3.51
CA VAL A 145 0.63 4.74 4.27
C VAL A 145 2.06 4.33 3.93
N THR A 146 2.42 4.20 2.65
CA THR A 146 3.77 3.74 2.28
C THR A 146 4.86 4.72 2.69
N ILE A 147 4.62 6.03 2.54
CA ILE A 147 5.58 7.06 2.97
C ILE A 147 5.73 6.99 4.50
N ARG A 148 4.63 6.88 5.24
CA ARG A 148 4.68 6.85 6.70
C ARG A 148 5.24 5.54 7.26
N SER A 149 5.01 4.41 6.62
CA SER A 149 5.51 3.10 7.07
C SER A 149 7.03 2.93 6.88
N SER A 150 7.65 3.80 6.08
CA SER A 150 9.08 3.73 5.73
C SER A 150 9.98 4.59 6.63
N CYS A 151 9.40 5.29 7.61
CA CYS A 151 10.07 6.14 8.61
C CYS A 151 9.79 5.65 10.04
#